data_AF-A0A937ZR91-F1
#
_entry.id   AF-A0A937ZR91-F1
#
_cell.length_a   1.000
_cell.length_b   1.000
_cell.length_c   1.000
_cell.angle_alpha   90.00
_cell.angle_beta   90.00
_cell.angle_gamma   90.00
#
_symmetry.space_group_name_H-M   'P 1'
#
loop_
_entity.id
_entity.type
_entity.pdbx_description
1 polymer ?
#
loop_
_entity_poly.entity_id
_entity_poly.type
_entity_poly.pdbx_seq_one_letter_code
_entity_poly.pdbx_strand_id
1 'polypeptide(L)'
;MTRPLRIGTRGSPLALVQAGMVRDRLASMHPRLAAPEIVPMRTTGDAMQDRPLAEIGGKGLFTREIEQALRAGAIDLAVHSLKDMETRLPDGLVIDCVLERADPRDALIGAAAL
;
A
#
# COMPACT_ATOMS: atom_id res chain seq x y z
N MET A 1 7.65 -12.86 24.19
CA MET A 1 8.14 -12.55 22.83
C MET A 1 7.15 -11.57 22.20
N THR A 2 7.62 -10.48 21.58
CA THR A 2 6.76 -9.50 20.93
C THR A 2 6.17 -10.09 19.64
N ARG A 3 4.86 -9.91 19.41
CA ARG A 3 4.21 -10.32 18.16
C ARG A 3 4.81 -9.53 16.97
N PRO A 4 4.99 -10.14 15.79
CA PRO A 4 5.44 -9.43 14.60
C PRO A 4 4.45 -8.33 14.19
N LEU A 5 4.99 -7.22 13.66
CA LEU A 5 4.20 -6.15 13.05
C LEU A 5 3.62 -6.64 11.72
N ARG A 6 2.31 -6.49 11.54
CA ARG A 6 1.58 -6.90 10.33
C ARG A 6 1.42 -5.71 9.40
N ILE A 7 2.01 -5.82 8.22
CA ILE A 7 2.05 -4.80 7.18
C ILE A 7 1.00 -5.14 6.11
N GLY A 8 -0.11 -4.43 6.12
CA GLY A 8 -1.12 -4.54 5.07
C GLY A 8 -0.66 -3.89 3.76
N THR A 9 -0.92 -4.56 2.64
CA THR A 9 -0.61 -4.04 1.30
C THR A 9 -1.52 -4.68 0.25
N ARG A 10 -1.63 -4.07 -0.93
CA ARG A 10 -2.28 -4.72 -2.08
C ARG A 10 -1.46 -5.93 -2.56
N GLY A 11 -2.13 -6.90 -3.17
CA GLY A 11 -1.49 -8.11 -3.71
C GLY A 11 -0.72 -7.93 -5.04
N SER A 12 -0.69 -6.74 -5.64
CA SER A 12 0.03 -6.52 -6.91
C SER A 12 1.55 -6.65 -6.74
N PRO A 13 2.31 -7.06 -7.78
CA PRO A 13 3.76 -7.21 -7.68
C PRO A 13 4.48 -5.96 -7.16
N LEU A 14 4.10 -4.76 -7.64
CA LEU A 14 4.68 -3.51 -7.17
C LEU A 14 4.36 -3.22 -5.69
N ALA A 15 3.13 -3.48 -5.26
CA ALA A 15 2.70 -3.25 -3.87
C ALA A 15 3.41 -4.19 -2.89
N LEU A 16 3.70 -5.43 -3.29
CA LEU A 16 4.51 -6.37 -2.50
C LEU A 16 5.97 -5.92 -2.40
N VAL A 17 6.55 -5.40 -3.48
CA VAL A 17 7.90 -4.81 -3.46
C VAL A 17 7.95 -3.62 -2.51
N GLN A 18 6.99 -2.70 -2.60
CA GLN A 18 6.89 -1.53 -1.71
C GLN A 18 6.78 -1.93 -0.24
N ALA A 19 5.93 -2.92 0.08
CA ALA A 19 5.81 -3.46 1.45
C ALA A 19 7.10 -4.14 1.91
N GLY A 20 7.79 -4.86 1.03
CA GLY A 20 9.11 -5.45 1.29
C GLY A 20 10.14 -4.39 1.65
N MET A 21 10.20 -3.28 0.94
CA MET A 21 11.11 -2.16 1.25
C MET A 21 10.87 -1.60 2.67
N VAL A 22 9.61 -1.49 3.08
CA VAL A 22 9.25 -1.04 4.44
C VAL A 22 9.63 -2.08 5.49
N ARG A 23 9.29 -3.35 5.26
CA ARG A 23 9.65 -4.48 6.13
C ARG A 23 11.16 -4.53 6.38
N ASP A 24 11.96 -4.46 5.31
CA ASP A 24 13.41 -4.63 5.40
C ASP A 24 14.08 -3.45 6.14
N ARG A 25 13.57 -2.23 5.94
CA ARG A 25 13.97 -1.04 6.70
C ARG A 25 13.61 -1.15 8.18
N LEU A 26 12.40 -1.60 8.51
CA LEU A 26 11.99 -1.81 9.90
C LEU A 26 12.84 -2.87 10.59
N ALA A 27 13.10 -3.99 9.91
CA ALA A 27 13.94 -5.07 10.43
C ALA A 27 15.39 -4.62 10.68
N SER A 28 15.97 -3.83 9.78
CA SER A 28 17.35 -3.35 9.91
C SER A 28 17.51 -2.29 11.00
N MET A 29 16.57 -1.35 11.12
CA MET A 29 16.61 -0.27 12.13
C MET A 29 16.20 -0.75 13.53
N HIS A 30 15.46 -1.85 13.63
CA HIS A 30 14.99 -2.38 14.90
C HIS A 30 15.28 -3.87 15.07
N PRO A 31 16.55 -4.28 15.30
CA PRO A 31 16.95 -5.69 15.38
C PRO A 31 16.29 -6.50 16.51
N ARG A 32 15.67 -5.82 17.48
CA ARG A 32 14.95 -6.44 18.61
C ARG A 32 13.46 -6.70 18.33
N LEU A 33 12.91 -6.16 17.24
CA LEU A 33 11.54 -6.45 16.84
C LEU A 33 11.47 -7.86 16.25
N ALA A 34 10.34 -8.54 16.50
CA ALA A 34 10.01 -9.71 15.71
C ALA A 34 9.89 -9.31 14.22
N ALA A 35 10.35 -10.19 13.33
CA ALA A 35 10.37 -9.92 11.90
C ALA A 35 8.98 -9.49 11.39
N PRO A 36 8.83 -8.29 10.79
CA PRO A 36 7.53 -7.84 10.32
C PRO A 36 6.98 -8.76 9.21
N GLU A 37 5.68 -8.99 9.24
CA GLU A 37 4.96 -9.87 8.31
C GLU A 37 4.19 -9.04 7.30
N ILE A 38 4.25 -9.43 6.03
CA ILE A 38 3.44 -8.81 4.97
C ILE A 38 2.11 -9.55 4.89
N VAL A 39 1.01 -8.81 4.92
CA VAL A 39 -0.36 -9.30 4.81
C VAL A 39 -0.96 -8.77 3.50
N PRO A 40 -0.91 -9.56 2.41
CA PRO A 40 -1.49 -9.15 1.13
C PRO A 40 -3.01 -9.12 1.21
N MET A 41 -3.60 -8.09 0.61
CA MET A 41 -5.03 -7.84 0.61
C MET A 41 -5.54 -7.62 -0.81
N ARG A 42 -6.77 -8.05 -1.06
CA ARG A 42 -7.48 -7.79 -2.31
C ARG A 42 -8.44 -6.62 -2.09
N THR A 43 -8.33 -5.59 -2.92
CA THR A 43 -9.20 -4.41 -2.85
C THR A 43 -10.29 -4.48 -3.91
N THR A 44 -11.33 -3.67 -3.76
CA THR A 44 -12.38 -3.56 -4.78
C THR A 44 -11.79 -3.10 -6.14
N GLY A 45 -10.84 -2.18 -6.12
CA GLY A 45 -10.14 -1.73 -7.33
C GLY A 45 -9.30 -2.82 -8.00
N ASP A 46 -8.81 -3.82 -7.25
CA ASP A 46 -8.13 -4.99 -7.84
C ASP A 46 -9.11 -5.95 -8.52
N ALA A 47 -10.37 -5.98 -8.07
CA ALA A 47 -11.41 -6.84 -8.62
C ALA A 47 -12.06 -6.27 -9.88
N MET A 48 -12.08 -4.94 -10.04
CA MET A 48 -12.73 -4.24 -11.16
C MET A 48 -11.70 -3.81 -12.21
N GLN A 49 -11.34 -4.73 -13.12
CA GLN A 49 -10.39 -4.48 -14.22
C GLN A 49 -11.05 -4.38 -15.60
N ASP A 50 -12.37 -4.58 -15.67
CA ASP A 50 -13.14 -4.73 -16.90
C ASP A 50 -13.69 -3.40 -17.46
N ARG A 51 -13.46 -2.29 -16.76
CA ARG A 51 -13.94 -0.97 -17.15
C ARG A 51 -12.98 0.15 -16.72
N PRO A 52 -13.00 1.33 -17.39
CA PRO A 52 -12.10 2.44 -17.06
C PRO A 52 -12.30 2.96 -15.63
N LEU A 53 -11.21 3.29 -14.94
CA LEU A 53 -11.25 3.80 -13.55
C LEU A 53 -12.13 5.04 -13.40
N ALA A 54 -12.14 5.92 -14.40
CA ALA A 54 -12.97 7.12 -14.44
C ALA A 54 -14.48 6.82 -14.38
N GLU A 55 -14.90 5.63 -14.83
CA GLU A 55 -16.30 5.21 -14.84
C GLU A 55 -16.70 4.37 -13.63
N ILE A 56 -15.74 3.81 -12.90
CA ILE A 56 -16.00 2.96 -11.73
C ILE A 56 -16.63 3.78 -10.60
N GLY A 57 -16.22 5.05 -10.47
CA GLY A 57 -16.67 5.91 -9.37
C GLY A 57 -16.35 5.33 -7.99
N GLY A 58 -16.63 6.08 -6.94
CA GLY A 58 -16.44 5.62 -5.56
C GLY A 58 -15.10 6.00 -4.94
N LYS A 59 -15.14 6.36 -3.65
CA LYS A 59 -13.99 6.76 -2.86
C LYS A 59 -13.26 5.54 -2.31
N GLY A 60 -11.93 5.58 -2.31
CA GLY A 60 -11.08 4.58 -1.65
C GLY A 60 -11.04 3.24 -2.35
N LEU A 61 -11.16 3.17 -3.69
CA LEU A 61 -11.18 1.92 -4.46
C LEU A 61 -10.00 0.98 -4.14
N PHE A 62 -8.83 1.56 -3.83
CA PHE A 62 -7.60 0.82 -3.51
C PHE A 62 -7.24 0.86 -2.02
N THR A 63 -7.99 1.57 -1.18
CA THR A 63 -7.64 1.79 0.24
C THR A 63 -8.66 1.23 1.21
N ARG A 64 -9.95 1.18 0.83
CA ARG A 64 -11.07 0.86 1.73
C ARG A 64 -10.88 -0.44 2.51
N GLU A 65 -10.56 -1.55 1.85
CA GLU A 65 -10.41 -2.85 2.53
C GLU A 65 -9.21 -2.85 3.48
N ILE A 66 -8.13 -2.16 3.13
CA ILE A 66 -6.92 -2.04 3.94
C ILE A 66 -7.18 -1.15 5.17
N GLU A 67 -7.87 -0.02 4.99
CA GLU A 67 -8.30 0.86 6.08
C GLU A 67 -9.22 0.14 7.07
N GLN A 68 -10.14 -0.70 6.57
CA GLN A 68 -11.00 -1.53 7.42
C GLN A 68 -10.19 -2.55 8.24
N ALA A 69 -9.21 -3.20 7.63
CA ALA A 69 -8.32 -4.11 8.34
C ALA A 69 -7.45 -3.40 9.39
N LEU A 70 -7.00 -2.18 9.10
CA LEU A 70 -6.26 -1.35 10.04
C LEU A 70 -7.13 -0.99 11.25
N ARG A 71 -8.37 -0.55 11.02
CA ARG A 71 -9.33 -0.25 12.09
C ARG A 71 -9.72 -1.47 12.91
N ALA A 72 -9.86 -2.62 12.28
CA ALA A 72 -10.16 -3.88 12.95
C ALA A 72 -8.97 -4.47 13.72
N GLY A 73 -7.78 -3.87 13.63
CA GLY A 73 -6.56 -4.40 14.21
C GLY A 73 -6.13 -5.72 13.58
N ALA A 74 -6.53 -5.99 12.34
CA ALA A 74 -6.08 -7.14 11.55
C ALA A 74 -4.68 -6.91 10.96
N ILE A 75 -4.31 -5.65 10.73
CA ILE A 75 -2.96 -5.19 10.39
C ILE A 75 -2.57 -4.06 11.35
N ASP A 76 -1.28 -3.80 11.50
CA ASP A 76 -0.74 -2.78 12.41
C ASP A 76 -0.33 -1.50 11.65
N LEU A 77 0.04 -1.62 10.37
CA LEU A 77 0.29 -0.51 9.45
C LEU A 77 -0.06 -0.90 8.01
N ALA A 78 -0.23 0.09 7.14
CA ALA A 78 -0.51 -0.10 5.73
C ALA A 78 0.53 0.58 4.84
N VAL A 79 0.87 -0.05 3.70
CA VAL A 79 1.79 0.51 2.69
C VAL A 79 1.03 0.74 1.39
N HIS A 80 1.11 1.97 0.88
CA HIS A 80 0.44 2.39 -0.34
C HIS A 80 1.40 3.16 -1.25
N SER A 81 1.11 3.16 -2.54
CA SER A 81 1.59 4.22 -3.43
C SER A 81 0.84 5.51 -3.08
N LEU A 82 1.57 6.58 -2.75
CA LEU A 82 0.96 7.81 -2.23
C LEU A 82 -0.06 8.43 -3.20
N LYS A 83 0.13 8.24 -4.51
CA LYS A 83 -0.80 8.72 -5.55
C LYS A 83 -2.18 8.06 -5.49
N ASP A 84 -2.29 6.89 -4.87
CA ASP A 84 -3.54 6.14 -4.75
C ASP A 84 -4.32 6.50 -3.46
N MET A 85 -3.75 7.37 -2.61
CA MET A 85 -4.39 7.80 -1.36
C MET A 85 -5.42 8.90 -1.59
N GLU A 86 -6.52 8.83 -0.85
CA GLU A 86 -7.53 9.90 -0.81
C GLU A 86 -6.95 11.18 -0.19
N THR A 87 -7.36 12.33 -0.72
CA THR A 87 -6.91 13.65 -0.20
C THR A 87 -7.46 13.95 1.19
N ARG A 88 -8.60 13.35 1.56
CA ARG A 88 -9.14 13.34 2.92
C ARG A 88 -9.11 11.92 3.46
N LEU A 89 -8.26 11.70 4.46
CA LEU A 89 -8.19 10.42 5.16
C LEU A 89 -9.43 10.21 6.04
N PRO A 90 -9.87 8.95 6.22
CA PRO A 90 -10.90 8.61 7.19
C PRO A 90 -10.47 8.94 8.64
N ASP A 91 -11.41 9.39 9.48
CA ASP A 91 -11.14 9.81 10.86
C ASP A 91 -10.43 8.74 11.70
N GLY A 92 -9.35 9.10 12.39
CA GLY A 92 -8.56 8.17 13.20
C GLY A 92 -7.54 7.35 12.42
N LEU A 93 -7.39 7.58 11.11
CA LEU A 93 -6.26 7.09 10.32
C LEU A 93 -5.38 8.28 9.90
N VAL A 94 -4.07 8.05 9.83
CA VAL A 94 -3.08 9.08 9.47
C VAL A 94 -2.04 8.49 8.53
N ILE A 95 -1.47 9.33 7.67
CA ILE A 95 -0.22 9.01 6.97
C ILE A 95 0.90 9.46 7.90
N ASP A 96 1.47 8.53 8.66
CA ASP A 96 2.51 8.81 9.66
C ASP A 96 3.92 8.89 9.06
N CYS A 97 4.14 8.21 7.93
CA CYS A 97 5.45 8.07 7.33
C CYS A 97 5.37 8.15 5.80
N VAL A 98 6.35 8.83 5.19
CA VAL A 98 6.57 8.85 3.75
C VAL A 98 8.03 8.47 3.50
N LEU A 99 8.26 7.44 2.69
CA LEU A 99 9.61 7.04 2.29
C LEU A 99 10.23 8.06 1.33
N GLU A 100 11.55 7.99 1.14
CA GLU A 100 12.24 8.78 0.12
C GLU A 100 11.59 8.57 -1.25
N ARG A 101 11.34 9.70 -1.95
CA ARG A 101 10.58 9.71 -3.21
C ARG A 101 11.45 9.16 -4.34
N ALA A 102 10.92 8.16 -5.05
CA ALA A 102 11.50 7.71 -6.32
C ALA A 102 11.29 8.76 -7.42
N ASP A 103 11.87 8.53 -8.61
CA ASP A 103 11.68 9.39 -9.77
C ASP A 103 10.17 9.61 -10.06
N PRO A 104 9.68 10.87 -10.04
CA PRO A 104 8.26 11.15 -10.21
C PRO A 104 7.83 11.29 -11.67
N ARG A 105 8.75 11.17 -12.63
CA ARG A 105 8.47 11.40 -14.06
C ARG A 105 7.72 10.22 -14.68
N ASP A 106 6.87 10.53 -15.64
CA ASP A 106 6.27 9.52 -16.52
C ASP A 106 7.32 8.94 -17.47
N ALA A 107 7.09 7.69 -17.90
CA ALA A 107 7.94 6.99 -18.85
C ALA A 107 7.18 6.67 -20.14
N LEU A 108 7.77 7.00 -21.30
CA LEU A 108 7.26 6.58 -22.60
C LEU A 108 7.67 5.12 -22.86
N ILE A 109 6.69 4.23 -22.99
CA ILE A 109 6.91 2.82 -23.30
C ILE A 109 6.57 2.58 -24.78
N GLY A 110 7.47 1.94 -25.54
CA GLY A 110 7.25 1.63 -26.95
C GLY A 110 7.87 2.60 -27.96
N ALA A 111 8.81 3.46 -27.54
CA ALA A 111 9.46 4.45 -28.40
C ALA A 111 10.27 3.86 -29.58
N ALA A 112 10.51 2.55 -29.61
CA ALA A 112 11.12 1.88 -30.77
C ALA A 112 10.19 1.80 -32.00
N ALA A 113 8.90 2.14 -31.84
CA ALA A 113 7.92 2.17 -32.92
C ALA A 113 7.46 3.60 -33.30
N LEU A 114 8.09 4.64 -32.74
CA LEU A 114 7.98 6.05 -33.16
C LEU A 114 9.11 6.39 -34.13
#